data_AF-A0A7S4R9V1-F1
#
_entry.id   AF-A0A7S4R9V1-F1
#
_cell.length_a   1.000
_cell.length_b   1.000
_cell.length_c   1.000
_cell.angle_alpha   90.00
_cell.angle_beta   90.00
_cell.angle_gamma   90.00
#
_symmetry.space_group_name_H-M   'P 1'
#
loop_
_entity.id
_entity.type
_entity.pdbx_description
1 polymer ?
#
loop_
_entity_poly.entity_id
_entity_poly.type
_entity_poly.pdbx_seq_one_letter_code
_entity_poly.pdbx_strand_id
1 'polypeptide(L)'
;WVSLQRQKYKKNALSSDRIQQMNSVGFIWDLCDVEETMSWEKRFDELCAFKAQNGHCNVSQHDAQNKSLGISYKKTTLSSNQIEQLNSIGFIWDHLDHAWNEKFNQLCAFKAQSGHCNVSKNYERNKSLGKWVNAQRVSYKK
;
A
#
# COMPACT_ATOMS: atom_id res chain seq x y z
N TRP A 1 -13.27 -15.29 -28.02
CA TRP A 1 -14.00 -14.17 -27.41
C TRP A 1 -13.29 -13.64 -26.15
N VAL A 2 -13.06 -14.45 -25.11
CA VAL A 2 -12.32 -14.08 -23.87
C VAL A 2 -10.96 -13.44 -24.14
N SER A 3 -10.13 -14.03 -25.02
CA SER A 3 -8.80 -13.51 -25.35
C SER A 3 -8.83 -12.12 -25.97
N LEU A 4 -9.88 -11.82 -26.75
CA LEU A 4 -10.11 -10.51 -27.36
C LEU A 4 -10.55 -9.48 -26.32
N GLN A 5 -11.39 -9.88 -25.36
CA GLN A 5 -11.78 -9.02 -24.23
C GLN A 5 -10.55 -8.66 -23.39
N ARG A 6 -9.67 -9.63 -23.10
CA ARG A 6 -8.40 -9.40 -22.38
C ARG A 6 -7.46 -8.46 -23.12
N GLN A 7 -7.31 -8.62 -24.44
CA GLN A 7 -6.51 -7.69 -25.25
C GLN A 7 -7.09 -6.27 -25.26
N LYS A 8 -8.42 -6.14 -25.31
CA LYS A 8 -9.07 -4.83 -25.25
C LYS A 8 -8.95 -4.19 -23.86
N TYR A 9 -9.06 -4.97 -22.79
CA TYR A 9 -8.80 -4.53 -21.42
C TYR A 9 -7.37 -4.01 -21.26
N LYS A 10 -6.35 -4.77 -21.72
CA LYS A 10 -4.94 -4.34 -21.70
C LYS A 10 -4.66 -3.07 -22.52
N LYS A 11 -5.50 -2.79 -23.52
CA LYS A 11 -5.42 -1.58 -24.35
C LYS A 11 -6.33 -0.44 -23.87
N ASN A 12 -6.94 -0.55 -22.68
CA ASN A 12 -7.94 0.39 -22.14
C ASN A 12 -9.09 0.70 -23.12
N ALA A 13 -9.41 -0.26 -24.00
CA ALA A 13 -10.41 -0.14 -25.05
C ALA A 13 -11.72 -0.86 -24.70
N LEU A 14 -11.93 -1.16 -23.41
CA LEU A 14 -13.15 -1.78 -22.88
C LEU A 14 -13.97 -0.75 -22.11
N SER A 15 -15.29 -0.76 -22.29
CA SER A 15 -16.17 0.11 -21.52
C SER A 15 -16.20 -0.31 -20.04
N SER A 16 -16.36 0.68 -19.15
CA SER A 16 -16.51 0.47 -17.71
C SER A 16 -17.61 -0.53 -17.38
N ASP A 17 -18.74 -0.46 -18.08
CA ASP A 17 -19.91 -1.32 -17.83
C ASP A 17 -19.61 -2.79 -18.13
N ARG A 18 -18.82 -3.06 -19.17
CA ARG A 18 -18.40 -4.43 -19.53
C ARG A 18 -17.37 -4.97 -18.54
N ILE A 19 -16.47 -4.12 -18.06
CA ILE A 19 -15.52 -4.49 -17.01
C ILE A 19 -16.30 -4.85 -15.74
N GLN A 20 -17.30 -4.05 -15.37
CA GLN A 20 -18.11 -4.27 -14.18
C GLN A 20 -18.94 -5.57 -14.25
N GLN A 21 -19.58 -5.86 -15.38
CA GLN A 21 -20.30 -7.12 -15.60
C GLN A 21 -19.41 -8.36 -15.55
N MET A 22 -18.17 -8.27 -16.06
CA MET A 22 -17.24 -9.38 -16.04
C MET A 22 -16.62 -9.55 -14.65
N ASN A 23 -16.36 -8.45 -13.93
CA ASN A 23 -15.94 -8.49 -12.54
C ASN A 23 -17.01 -9.08 -11.62
N SER A 24 -18.31 -8.83 -11.88
CA SER A 24 -19.41 -9.34 -11.03
C SER A 24 -19.56 -10.86 -11.08
N VAL A 25 -19.03 -11.51 -12.12
CA VAL A 25 -19.00 -12.98 -12.24
C VAL A 25 -17.64 -13.58 -11.86
N GLY A 26 -16.74 -12.78 -11.26
CA GLY A 26 -15.41 -13.24 -10.85
C GLY A 26 -14.45 -13.51 -12.01
N PHE A 27 -14.66 -12.87 -13.16
CA PHE A 27 -13.87 -13.14 -14.36
C PHE A 27 -12.40 -12.68 -14.21
N ILE A 28 -11.47 -13.62 -14.30
CA ILE A 28 -10.03 -13.37 -14.17
C ILE A 28 -9.46 -12.88 -15.52
N TRP A 29 -8.89 -11.67 -15.52
CA TRP A 29 -8.39 -11.00 -16.73
C TRP A 29 -7.00 -11.47 -17.17
N ASP A 30 -6.17 -12.02 -16.29
CA ASP A 30 -4.85 -12.58 -16.63
C ASP A 30 -4.68 -13.99 -16.02
N LEU A 31 -4.33 -14.97 -16.84
CA LEU A 31 -4.15 -16.38 -16.42
C LEU A 31 -2.78 -16.67 -15.79
N CYS A 32 -1.91 -15.67 -15.63
CA CYS A 32 -0.71 -15.83 -14.80
C CYS A 32 -1.04 -16.06 -13.31
N ASP A 33 -2.32 -15.96 -12.93
CA ASP A 33 -2.86 -16.37 -11.63
C ASP A 33 -3.14 -17.89 -11.53
N VAL A 34 -2.87 -18.69 -12.57
CA VAL A 34 -3.25 -20.12 -12.61
C VAL A 34 -2.04 -21.02 -12.82
N GLU A 35 -1.06 -20.92 -11.91
CA GLU A 35 -0.23 -22.07 -11.51
C GLU A 35 0.50 -21.67 -10.21
N GLU A 36 0.25 -22.43 -9.14
CA GLU A 36 0.96 -22.36 -7.85
C GLU A 36 0.79 -21.11 -6.97
N THR A 37 -0.19 -20.25 -7.22
CA THR A 37 -0.46 -19.09 -6.37
C THR A 37 -1.63 -19.36 -5.41
N MET A 38 -1.41 -19.12 -4.10
CA MET A 38 -2.50 -19.06 -3.12
C MET A 38 -3.63 -18.17 -3.65
N SER A 39 -4.87 -18.67 -3.62
CA SER A 39 -6.07 -17.88 -3.96
C SER A 39 -6.00 -16.51 -3.27
N TRP A 40 -6.41 -15.46 -3.98
CA TRP A 40 -6.51 -14.10 -3.43
C TRP A 40 -7.12 -14.08 -2.03
N GLU A 41 -8.18 -14.86 -1.83
CA GLU A 41 -8.88 -14.98 -0.55
C GLU A 41 -7.94 -15.45 0.57
N LYS A 42 -7.13 -16.48 0.32
CA LYS A 42 -6.17 -16.99 1.30
C LYS A 42 -5.10 -15.95 1.64
N ARG A 43 -4.60 -15.21 0.64
CA ARG A 43 -3.63 -14.13 0.87
C ARG A 43 -4.24 -12.97 1.66
N PHE A 44 -5.50 -12.64 1.38
CA PHE A 44 -6.23 -11.60 2.09
C PHE A 44 -6.49 -12.00 3.55
N ASP A 45 -6.85 -13.27 3.80
CA ASP A 45 -7.04 -13.80 5.15
C ASP A 45 -5.74 -13.81 5.96
N GLU A 46 -4.64 -14.26 5.35
CA GLU A 46 -3.31 -14.22 5.97
C GLU A 46 -2.88 -12.77 6.30
N LEU A 47 -3.19 -11.81 5.42
CA LEU A 47 -2.92 -10.40 5.66
C LEU A 47 -3.79 -9.81 6.78
N CYS A 48 -5.06 -10.23 6.88
CA CYS A 48 -5.94 -9.88 7.99
C CYS A 48 -5.39 -10.41 9.33
N ALA A 49 -4.93 -11.66 9.36
CA ALA A 49 -4.31 -12.27 10.53
C ALA A 49 -3.02 -11.54 10.93
N PHE A 50 -2.18 -11.19 9.94
CA PHE A 50 -0.95 -10.44 10.17
C PHE A 50 -1.25 -9.05 10.77
N LYS A 51 -2.24 -8.33 10.22
CA LYS A 51 -2.68 -7.04 10.75
C LYS A 51 -3.17 -7.16 12.20
N ALA A 52 -3.93 -8.21 12.52
CA ALA A 52 -4.43 -8.44 13.87
C ALA A 52 -3.28 -8.64 14.88
N GLN A 53 -2.18 -9.29 14.46
CA GLN A 53 -1.03 -9.56 15.32
C GLN A 53 -0.07 -8.36 15.44
N ASN A 54 0.17 -7.63 14.34
CA ASN A 54 1.21 -6.60 14.25
C ASN A 54 0.65 -5.17 14.30
N GLY A 55 -0.67 -4.99 14.17
CA GLY A 55 -1.32 -3.68 14.08
C GLY A 55 -1.15 -2.98 12.72
N HIS A 56 -0.37 -3.55 11.80
CA HIS A 56 -0.11 -2.98 10.48
C HIS A 56 0.00 -4.07 9.39
N CYS A 57 -0.23 -3.69 8.13
CA CYS A 57 -0.09 -4.59 6.97
C CYS A 57 1.31 -4.53 6.31
N ASN A 58 2.30 -3.92 6.96
CA ASN A 58 3.66 -3.83 6.41
C ASN A 58 4.44 -5.12 6.68
N VAL A 59 4.56 -5.96 5.65
CA VAL A 59 5.31 -7.21 5.73
C VAL A 59 6.65 -7.06 5.02
N SER A 60 7.75 -7.33 5.74
CA SER A 60 9.09 -7.30 5.18
C SER A 60 9.28 -8.45 4.17
N GLN A 61 9.90 -8.15 3.03
CA GLN A 61 10.27 -9.18 2.04
C GLN A 61 11.31 -10.19 2.56
N HIS A 62 11.96 -9.88 3.70
CA HIS A 62 12.92 -10.75 4.37
C HIS A 62 12.31 -11.54 5.55
N ASP A 63 11.03 -11.37 5.84
CA ASP A 63 10.34 -12.18 6.84
C ASP A 63 10.14 -13.60 6.29
N ALA A 64 10.83 -14.58 6.89
CA ALA A 64 10.78 -15.97 6.44
C ALA A 64 9.40 -16.63 6.64
N GLN A 65 8.60 -16.16 7.60
CA GLN A 65 7.27 -16.70 7.89
C GLN A 65 6.19 -16.06 7.00
N ASN A 66 6.33 -14.76 6.70
CA ASN A 66 5.33 -14.00 5.97
C ASN A 66 5.81 -13.53 4.59
N LYS A 67 6.84 -14.15 4.02
CA LYS A 67 7.43 -13.75 2.74
C LYS A 67 6.41 -13.63 1.60
N SER A 68 5.39 -14.49 1.60
CA SER A 68 4.26 -14.49 0.66
C SER A 68 3.35 -13.27 0.77
N LEU A 69 3.35 -12.57 1.90
CA LEU A 69 2.59 -11.35 2.15
C LEU A 69 3.39 -10.07 1.85
N GLY A 70 4.71 -10.17 1.66
CA GLY A 70 5.59 -9.09 1.21
C GLY A 70 5.42 -8.71 -0.27
N ILE A 71 4.20 -8.86 -0.81
CA ILE A 71 3.85 -8.57 -2.19
C ILE A 71 3.41 -7.10 -2.26
N SER A 72 4.10 -6.32 -3.10
CA SER A 72 3.65 -4.97 -3.44
C SER A 72 2.51 -5.08 -4.45
N TYR A 73 1.29 -4.92 -3.97
CA TYR A 73 0.12 -4.85 -4.83
C TYR A 73 0.12 -3.56 -5.65
N LYS A 74 -0.08 -3.68 -6.97
CA LYS A 74 -0.29 -2.52 -7.84
C LYS A 74 -1.79 -2.32 -8.06
N LYS A 75 -2.28 -1.10 -7.88
CA LYS A 75 -3.70 -0.76 -8.16
C LYS A 75 -4.10 -1.09 -9.60
N THR A 76 -3.16 -1.11 -10.54
CA THR A 76 -3.41 -1.42 -11.96
C THR A 76 -3.66 -2.91 -12.23
N THR A 77 -3.29 -3.79 -11.31
CA THR A 77 -3.41 -5.25 -11.49
C THR A 77 -4.54 -5.88 -10.68
N LEU A 78 -5.12 -5.15 -9.73
CA LEU A 78 -6.19 -5.64 -8.86
C LEU A 78 -7.58 -5.22 -9.37
N SER A 79 -8.58 -6.05 -9.09
CA SER A 79 -9.98 -5.68 -9.33
C SER A 79 -10.44 -4.63 -8.31
N SER A 80 -11.50 -3.89 -8.64
CA SER A 80 -12.08 -2.88 -7.73
C SER A 80 -12.43 -3.46 -6.36
N ASN A 81 -13.01 -4.67 -6.31
CA ASN A 81 -13.35 -5.34 -5.06
C ASN A 81 -12.10 -5.68 -4.22
N GLN A 82 -11.00 -6.12 -4.86
CA GLN A 82 -9.75 -6.43 -4.17
C GLN A 82 -9.10 -5.16 -3.61
N ILE A 83 -9.17 -4.06 -4.35
CA ILE A 83 -8.72 -2.74 -3.90
C ILE A 83 -9.54 -2.28 -2.70
N GLU A 84 -10.86 -2.43 -2.73
CA GLU A 84 -11.75 -2.09 -1.61
C GLU A 84 -11.48 -2.95 -0.37
N GLN A 85 -11.24 -4.26 -0.55
CA GLN A 85 -10.84 -5.16 0.53
C GLN A 85 -9.51 -4.72 1.17
N LEU A 86 -8.49 -4.38 0.36
CA LEU A 86 -7.22 -3.87 0.89
C LEU A 86 -7.38 -2.50 1.58
N ASN A 87 -8.22 -1.62 1.04
CA ASN A 87 -8.50 -0.32 1.64
C ASN A 87 -9.21 -0.47 3.00
N SER A 88 -10.16 -1.41 3.14
CA SER A 88 -10.89 -1.62 4.39
C SER A 88 -10.00 -2.10 5.52
N ILE A 89 -8.95 -2.86 5.20
CA ILE A 89 -7.92 -3.25 6.16
C ILE A 89 -6.81 -2.20 6.32
N GLY A 90 -6.91 -1.03 5.69
CA GLY A 90 -5.91 0.03 5.82
C GLY A 90 -4.57 -0.33 5.20
N PHE A 91 -4.59 -1.10 4.10
CA PHE A 91 -3.38 -1.44 3.37
C PHE A 91 -2.67 -0.17 2.86
N ILE A 92 -1.37 -0.11 3.08
CA ILE A 92 -0.54 1.01 2.66
C ILE A 92 -0.05 0.76 1.24
N TRP A 93 -0.57 1.53 0.28
CA TRP A 93 -0.20 1.41 -1.13
C TRP A 93 1.18 1.98 -1.46
N ASP A 94 1.58 3.03 -0.74
CA ASP A 94 2.88 3.67 -0.89
C ASP A 94 3.48 3.85 0.50
N HIS A 95 4.45 2.99 0.82
CA HIS A 95 5.13 3.03 2.11
C HIS A 95 5.98 4.29 2.28
N LEU A 96 6.52 4.86 1.20
CA LEU A 96 7.32 6.08 1.27
C LEU A 96 6.42 7.28 1.56
N ASP A 97 5.29 7.39 0.85
CA ASP A 97 4.32 8.44 1.10
C ASP A 97 3.70 8.33 2.50
N HIS A 98 3.34 7.12 2.93
CA HIS A 98 2.85 6.89 4.29
C HIS A 98 3.88 7.28 5.36
N ALA A 99 5.15 6.85 5.20
CA ALA A 99 6.21 7.22 6.14
C ALA A 99 6.45 8.73 6.16
N TRP A 100 6.35 9.41 5.00
CA TRP A 100 6.42 10.85 4.92
C TRP A 100 5.27 11.52 5.67
N ASN A 101 4.03 11.09 5.41
CA ASN A 101 2.82 11.61 6.06
C ASN A 101 2.86 11.40 7.58
N GLU A 102 3.37 10.27 8.06
CA GLU A 102 3.54 10.01 9.49
C GLU A 102 4.53 11.01 10.12
N LYS A 103 5.67 11.27 9.47
CA LYS A 103 6.65 12.26 9.96
C LYS A 103 6.10 13.68 9.91
N PHE A 104 5.35 14.01 8.87
CA PHE A 104 4.67 15.29 8.74
C PHE A 104 3.65 15.49 9.86
N ASN A 105 2.83 14.49 10.16
CA ASN A 105 1.87 14.53 11.27
C ASN A 105 2.58 14.68 12.63
N GLN A 106 3.71 14.01 12.84
CA GLN A 106 4.54 14.19 14.04
C GLN A 106 5.07 15.64 14.15
N LEU A 107 5.43 16.27 13.03
CA LEU A 107 5.82 17.69 13.00
C LEU A 107 4.64 18.63 13.31
N CYS A 108 3.46 18.35 12.77
CA CYS A 108 2.23 19.10 13.08
C CYS A 108 1.89 19.03 14.58
N ALA A 109 1.97 17.84 15.19
CA ALA A 109 1.78 17.66 16.63
C ALA A 109 2.84 18.42 17.44
N PHE A 110 4.10 18.41 17.01
CA PHE A 110 5.16 19.19 17.64
C PHE A 110 4.88 20.70 17.58
N LYS A 111 4.42 21.20 16.42
CA LYS A 111 4.03 22.61 16.25
C LYS A 111 2.88 22.98 17.17
N ALA A 112 1.87 22.12 17.30
CA ALA A 112 0.74 22.36 18.19
C ALA A 112 1.18 22.45 19.66
N GLN A 113 2.18 21.66 20.08
CA GLN A 113 2.69 21.65 21.46
C GLN A 113 3.68 22.78 21.75
N SER A 114 4.56 23.11 20.80
CA SER A 114 5.71 24.01 21.02
C SER A 114 5.51 25.40 20.40
N GLY A 115 4.45 25.60 19.61
CA GLY A 115 4.18 26.82 18.86
C GLY A 115 5.03 27.02 17.59
N HIS A 116 6.03 26.16 17.36
CA HIS A 116 6.97 26.29 16.24
C HIS A 116 7.41 24.93 15.67
N CYS A 117 7.99 24.94 14.46
CA CYS A 117 8.54 23.73 13.81
C CYS A 117 10.06 23.56 14.00
N ASN A 118 10.67 24.26 14.96
CA ASN A 118 12.11 24.19 15.22
C ASN A 118 12.51 22.94 16.00
N VAL A 119 12.39 21.77 15.36
CA VAL A 119 12.87 20.51 15.91
C VAL A 119 14.40 20.46 15.77
N SER A 120 15.09 20.19 16.88
CA SER A 120 16.54 19.93 16.91
C SER A 120 16.86 18.57 16.30
N LYS A 121 18.01 18.44 15.63
CA LYS A 121 18.51 17.16 15.10
C LYS A 121 18.61 16.08 16.19
N ASN A 122 18.91 16.50 17.43
CA ASN A 122 19.09 15.62 18.58
C ASN A 122 17.87 15.61 19.51
N TYR A 123 16.66 15.93 19.01
CA TYR A 123 15.45 15.98 19.82
C TYR A 123 15.24 14.66 20.58
N GLU A 124 15.37 14.69 21.91
CA GLU A 124 15.46 13.47 22.72
C GLU A 124 14.16 12.66 22.73
N ARG A 125 13.02 13.35 22.79
CA ARG A 125 11.68 12.73 22.81
C ARG A 125 11.35 12.02 21.50
N ASN A 126 11.91 12.47 20.38
CA ASN A 126 11.75 11.82 19.07
C ASN A 126 12.95 12.12 18.16
N LYS A 127 14.04 11.36 18.35
CA LYS A 127 15.28 11.49 17.57
C LYS A 127 15.05 11.23 16.08
N SER A 128 14.06 10.39 15.74
CA SER A 128 13.69 10.09 14.36
C SER A 128 13.13 11.33 13.64
N LEU A 129 12.19 12.06 14.29
CA LEU A 129 11.65 13.30 13.76
C LEU A 129 12.74 14.37 13.60
N GLY A 130 13.63 14.53 14.59
CA GLY A 130 14.73 15.50 14.52
C GLY A 130 15.67 15.26 13.34
N LYS A 131 16.06 14.01 13.11
CA LYS A 131 16.84 13.60 11.92
C LYS A 131 16.09 13.90 10.62
N TRP A 132 14.82 13.54 10.54
CA TRP A 132 13.99 13.74 9.35
C TRP A 132 13.84 15.24 9.01
N VAL A 133 13.50 16.10 9.97
CA VAL A 133 13.42 17.56 9.76
C VAL A 133 14.76 18.13 9.31
N ASN A 134 15.87 17.68 9.91
CA ASN A 134 17.19 18.11 9.49
C ASN A 134 17.51 17.69 8.04
N ALA A 135 17.13 16.47 7.64
CA ALA A 135 17.28 16.01 6.27
C ALA A 135 16.50 16.88 5.28
N GLN A 136 15.26 17.27 5.61
CA GLN A 136 14.46 18.21 4.79
C GLN A 136 15.17 19.57 4.63
N ARG A 137 15.71 20.13 5.73
CA ARG A 137 16.47 21.40 5.69
C ARG A 137 17.74 21.31 4.87
N VAL A 138 18.45 20.18 4.92
CA VAL A 138 19.66 19.96 4.10
C VAL A 138 19.29 19.82 2.62
N SER A 139 18.21 19.10 2.31
CA SER A 139 17.73 18.93 0.94
C SER A 139 17.29 20.24 0.30
N TYR A 140 16.66 21.14 1.06
CA TYR A 140 16.25 22.46 0.57
C TYR A 140 17.43 23.38 0.22
N LYS A 141 18.60 23.14 0.80
CA LYS A 141 19.82 23.95 0.55
C LYS A 141 20.63 23.47 -0.65
N LYS A 142 20.25 22.34 -1.27
CA LYS A 142 20.84 21.83 -2.50
C LYS A 142 20.08 22.37 -3.69
#